data_AF-A0A370TEH7-F1
#
_entry.id   AF-A0A370TEH7-F1
#
_cell.length_a   1.000
_cell.length_b   1.000
_cell.length_c   1.000
_cell.angle_alpha   90.00
_cell.angle_beta   90.00
_cell.angle_gamma   90.00
#
_symmetry.space_group_name_H-M   'P 1'
#
loop_
_entity.id
_entity.type
_entity.pdbx_description
1 polymer ?
#
loop_
_entity_poly.entity_id
_entity_poly.type
_entity_poly.pdbx_seq_one_letter_code
_entity_poly.pdbx_strand_id
1 'polypeptide(L)'
;MADIIRDSSLGQLIRLLTRNKYLLYAEERPDFVFPTPITEHEQQHLKEKVEGDAASTSDSISTSESISTGESSSDADLERVETAGTRDLRPYFSRTSQAEAVRPEKTISRAIQPTLTSDGTILVDWYATDDADNPMNWSTGKRTFIAVQILLYTFAVYMGSSIYAPSIGGVMEKFGVGETAASLGLALYVFGYGIGPMVFSPLSEMPLVGRNPPYIATFAIFVILTLPGALAPTFGGLITVRFLLGVFGSPSLATGPATLQDMFPLLKIPYVLSLWAAAATLGPALGPVIGGFSVQAMNWRWAQWEMLWLSAPIFLLMFISLPETSAANILLRRAQRLRKLQNNANLKSQSEIDQANMSLSEVTYNALLIPWQINALDPAVAFSTFYTALLYMIYYSFFESFRKLGRRKKRK
;
A
#
# COMPACT_ATOMS: atom_id res chain seq x y z
N MET A 1 20.92 -1.61 3.07
CA MET A 1 20.50 -2.75 2.22
C MET A 1 20.28 -4.02 3.04
N ALA A 2 21.12 -4.35 4.02
CA ALA A 2 20.94 -5.55 4.86
C ALA A 2 19.55 -5.63 5.52
N ASP A 3 19.02 -4.51 6.02
CA ASP A 3 17.71 -4.49 6.69
C ASP A 3 16.55 -4.75 5.72
N ILE A 4 16.66 -4.26 4.47
CA ILE A 4 15.66 -4.52 3.42
C ILE A 4 15.59 -6.02 3.12
N ILE A 5 16.74 -6.68 3.03
CA ILE A 5 16.81 -8.12 2.78
C ILE A 5 16.36 -8.89 4.01
N ARG A 6 16.74 -8.47 5.23
CA ARG A 6 16.30 -9.10 6.49
C ARG A 6 14.78 -9.12 6.61
N ASP A 7 14.14 -7.99 6.34
CA ASP A 7 12.71 -7.82 6.55
C ASP A 7 11.87 -8.30 5.35
N SER A 8 12.51 -8.72 4.26
CA SER A 8 11.83 -9.33 3.12
C SER A 8 11.47 -10.79 3.35
N SER A 9 10.60 -11.32 2.48
CA SER A 9 10.20 -12.73 2.54
C SER A 9 11.39 -13.69 2.38
N LEU A 10 12.35 -13.36 1.52
CA LEU A 10 13.61 -14.10 1.42
C LEU A 10 14.39 -14.04 2.74
N GLY A 11 14.51 -12.86 3.36
CA GLY A 11 15.19 -12.70 4.65
C GLY A 11 14.59 -13.56 5.74
N GLN A 12 13.26 -13.55 5.88
CA GLN A 12 12.58 -14.40 6.85
C GLN A 12 12.79 -15.90 6.56
N LEU A 13 12.81 -16.31 5.28
CA LEU A 13 13.13 -17.68 4.90
C LEU A 13 14.56 -18.05 5.30
N ILE A 14 15.54 -17.17 5.04
CA ILE A 14 16.94 -17.38 5.45
C ILE A 14 17.04 -17.49 6.97
N ARG A 15 16.36 -16.63 7.73
CA ARG A 15 16.34 -16.67 9.20
C ARG A 15 15.74 -17.99 9.70
N LEU A 16 14.65 -18.45 9.11
CA LEU A 16 14.02 -19.73 9.44
C LEU A 16 14.97 -20.92 9.17
N LEU A 17 15.58 -20.97 7.98
CA LEU A 17 16.50 -22.05 7.59
C LEU A 17 17.78 -22.07 8.42
N THR A 18 18.26 -20.91 8.84
CA THR A 18 19.49 -20.76 9.62
C THR A 18 19.26 -20.75 11.13
N ARG A 19 18.01 -20.97 11.58
CA ARG A 19 17.59 -20.90 12.99
C ARG A 19 18.03 -19.60 13.67
N ASN A 20 17.82 -18.47 12.99
CA ASN A 20 18.16 -17.11 13.41
C ASN A 20 19.67 -16.87 13.63
N LYS A 21 20.55 -17.58 12.91
CA LYS A 21 22.01 -17.35 13.00
C LYS A 21 22.47 -16.12 12.19
N TYR A 22 21.77 -15.80 11.09
CA TYR A 22 22.08 -14.66 10.22
C TYR A 22 20.92 -13.66 10.19
N LEU A 23 21.21 -12.41 9.80
CA LEU A 23 20.23 -11.32 9.69
C LEU A 23 19.52 -11.03 11.05
N LEU A 24 20.33 -10.84 12.09
CA LEU A 24 19.86 -10.56 13.45
C LEU A 24 19.16 -9.20 13.55
N TYR A 25 18.06 -9.15 14.29
CA TYR A 25 17.46 -7.89 14.75
C TYR A 25 18.31 -7.22 15.82
N ALA A 26 18.05 -5.95 16.10
CA ALA A 26 18.78 -5.20 17.13
C ALA A 26 18.75 -5.95 18.47
N GLU A 27 17.58 -6.43 18.89
CA GLU A 27 17.38 -7.18 20.13
C GLU A 27 18.05 -8.55 20.18
N GLU A 28 18.44 -9.13 19.05
CA GLU A 28 19.10 -10.44 19.00
C GLU A 28 20.63 -10.33 19.08
N ARG A 29 21.17 -9.10 19.08
CA ARG A 29 22.61 -8.87 19.18
C ARG A 29 23.07 -8.86 20.64
N PRO A 30 24.27 -9.39 20.95
CA PRO A 30 24.75 -9.54 22.32
C PRO A 30 25.00 -8.21 23.06
N ASP A 31 25.12 -7.10 22.33
CA ASP A 31 25.31 -5.74 22.84
C ASP A 31 24.00 -4.99 23.14
N PHE A 32 22.84 -5.61 22.87
CA PHE A 32 21.56 -4.96 23.05
C PHE A 32 21.14 -4.87 24.53
N VAL A 33 20.84 -3.67 24.98
CA VAL A 33 20.28 -3.40 26.30
C VAL A 33 18.84 -2.91 26.13
N PHE A 34 17.90 -3.65 26.72
CA PHE A 34 16.49 -3.25 26.68
C PHE A 34 16.25 -2.04 27.59
N PRO A 35 15.55 -0.99 27.12
CA PRO A 35 15.27 0.19 27.93
C PRO A 35 14.44 -0.16 29.18
N THR A 36 14.72 0.50 30.29
CA THR A 36 13.97 0.31 31.55
C THR A 36 12.53 0.80 31.40
N PRO A 37 11.52 -0.01 31.77
CA PRO A 37 10.13 0.41 31.77
C PRO A 37 9.85 1.50 32.80
N ILE A 38 8.96 2.43 32.46
CA ILE A 38 8.41 3.46 33.36
C ILE A 38 6.89 3.31 33.45
N THR A 39 6.32 3.72 34.58
CA THR A 39 4.87 3.63 34.80
C THR A 39 4.09 4.57 33.88
N GLU A 40 2.81 4.25 33.62
CA GLU A 40 1.91 5.12 32.82
C GLU A 40 1.84 6.56 33.35
N HIS A 41 1.81 6.74 34.68
CA HIS A 41 1.81 8.06 35.31
C HIS A 41 3.11 8.83 35.04
N GLU A 42 4.28 8.17 35.13
CA GLU A 42 5.57 8.79 34.82
C GLU A 42 5.68 9.17 33.35
N GLN A 43 5.15 8.34 32.44
CA GLN A 43 5.10 8.65 31.02
C GLN A 43 4.20 9.85 30.69
N GLN A 44 3.03 9.96 31.32
CA GLN A 44 2.16 11.12 31.14
C GLN A 44 2.83 12.41 31.61
N HIS A 45 3.46 12.39 32.79
CA HIS A 45 4.24 13.53 33.27
C HIS A 45 5.41 13.90 32.34
N LEU A 46 6.09 12.91 31.75
CA LEU A 46 7.13 13.15 30.74
C LEU A 46 6.57 13.79 29.47
N LYS A 47 5.40 13.35 28.99
CA LYS A 47 4.74 13.94 27.82
C LYS A 47 4.32 15.39 28.07
N GLU A 48 3.67 15.68 29.20
CA GLU A 48 3.26 17.03 29.58
C GLU A 48 4.44 17.99 29.74
N LYS A 49 5.53 17.51 30.35
CA LYS A 49 6.77 18.29 30.49
C LYS A 49 7.40 18.62 29.13
N VAL A 50 7.40 17.66 28.21
CA VAL A 50 7.92 17.84 26.85
C VAL A 50 7.07 18.81 26.03
N GLU A 51 5.74 18.74 26.14
CA GLU A 51 4.84 19.69 25.47
C GLU A 51 4.96 21.11 26.07
N GLY A 52 5.14 21.21 27.39
CA GLY A 52 5.42 22.48 28.09
C GLY A 52 6.76 23.12 27.69
N ASP A 53 7.83 22.32 27.54
CA ASP A 53 9.14 22.80 27.08
C ASP A 53 9.13 23.21 25.60
N ALA A 54 8.37 22.51 24.75
CA ALA A 54 8.20 22.90 23.34
C ALA A 54 7.45 24.24 23.20
N ALA A 55 6.43 24.48 24.04
CA ALA A 55 5.67 25.73 24.07
C ALA A 55 6.50 26.92 24.62
N SER A 56 7.36 26.69 25.61
CA SER A 56 8.24 27.74 26.17
C SER A 56 9.39 28.12 25.22
N THR A 57 9.84 27.18 24.37
CA THR A 57 10.88 27.44 23.37
C THR A 57 10.35 28.31 22.22
N SER A 58 9.07 28.18 21.84
CA SER A 58 8.46 29.01 20.79
C SER A 58 8.28 30.50 21.17
N ASP A 59 8.12 30.81 22.46
CA ASP A 59 7.98 32.21 22.90
C ASP A 59 9.31 32.99 22.82
N SER A 60 10.44 32.30 22.88
CA SER A 60 11.79 32.92 22.88
C SER A 60 12.30 33.39 21.50
N ILE A 61 11.62 33.03 20.41
CA ILE A 61 12.03 33.38 19.02
C ILE A 61 11.30 34.63 18.49
N SER A 62 10.34 35.18 19.24
CA SER A 62 9.47 36.28 18.76
C SER A 62 10.06 37.71 18.88
N THR A 63 11.33 37.88 19.24
CA THR A 63 11.88 39.21 19.59
C THR A 63 13.18 39.59 18.88
N SER A 64 13.26 39.48 17.55
CA SER A 64 14.16 40.32 16.75
C SER A 64 13.97 40.11 15.25
N GLU A 65 13.24 41.02 14.60
CA GLU A 65 13.60 41.59 13.29
C GLU A 65 12.52 42.60 12.88
N SER A 66 12.83 43.88 13.06
CA SER A 66 12.08 44.97 12.44
C SER A 66 12.91 45.47 11.25
N ILE A 67 12.42 45.23 10.04
CA ILE A 67 12.95 45.86 8.82
C ILE A 67 11.87 46.79 8.30
N SER A 68 12.20 48.08 8.29
CA SER A 68 11.45 49.18 7.73
C SER A 68 11.57 49.22 6.21
N THR A 69 10.45 49.38 5.51
CA THR A 69 10.41 50.08 4.22
C THR A 69 9.07 50.81 4.09
N GLY A 70 9.13 52.13 3.99
CA GLY A 70 7.99 52.95 3.58
C GLY A 70 7.91 53.06 2.06
N GLU A 71 6.70 53.29 1.54
CA GLU A 71 6.35 54.49 0.77
C GLU A 71 4.87 54.43 0.34
N SER A 72 4.35 55.62 0.05
CA SER A 72 2.95 56.02 0.02
C SER A 72 2.27 55.97 -1.36
N SER A 73 0.94 55.92 -1.29
CA SER A 73 -0.08 56.52 -2.19
C SER A 73 -0.19 56.05 -3.65
N SER A 74 -1.36 55.51 -4.01
CA SER A 74 -2.44 56.29 -4.66
C SER A 74 -3.63 55.39 -5.03
N ASP A 75 -4.82 55.91 -4.81
CA ASP A 75 -6.13 55.31 -4.97
C ASP A 75 -6.43 54.71 -6.36
N ALA A 76 -7.12 53.57 -6.34
CA ALA A 76 -8.11 53.22 -7.36
C ALA A 76 -9.16 52.33 -6.70
N ASP A 77 -10.29 52.94 -6.33
CA ASP A 77 -11.51 52.30 -5.86
C ASP A 77 -12.01 51.28 -6.89
N LEU A 78 -11.81 50.00 -6.56
CA LEU A 78 -12.62 48.91 -7.09
C LEU A 78 -13.23 48.21 -5.88
N GLU A 79 -14.49 48.55 -5.61
CA GLU A 79 -15.32 47.93 -4.60
C GLU A 79 -15.51 46.45 -4.98
N ARG A 80 -14.61 45.61 -4.46
CA ARG A 80 -14.69 44.16 -4.61
C ARG A 80 -15.75 43.70 -3.64
N VAL A 81 -16.92 43.33 -4.15
CA VAL A 81 -18.00 42.69 -3.38
C VAL A 81 -17.43 41.46 -2.68
N GLU A 82 -17.13 41.59 -1.39
CA GLU A 82 -16.74 40.49 -0.52
C GLU A 82 -17.98 39.64 -0.26
N THR A 83 -18.03 38.47 -0.90
CA THR A 83 -18.95 37.41 -0.46
C THR A 83 -18.38 36.78 0.80
N ALA A 84 -19.25 36.52 1.78
CA ALA A 84 -18.92 36.10 3.15
C ALA A 84 -18.03 34.83 3.29
N GLY A 85 -17.66 34.16 2.19
CA GLY A 85 -16.81 32.96 2.21
C GLY A 85 -15.30 33.21 2.18
N THR A 86 -14.81 34.44 1.98
CA THR A 86 -13.35 34.67 1.84
C THR A 86 -12.64 35.06 3.13
N ARG A 87 -13.37 35.33 4.22
CA ARG A 87 -12.79 35.75 5.51
C ARG A 87 -12.17 34.60 6.31
N ASP A 88 -12.59 33.36 6.06
CA ASP A 88 -12.20 32.18 6.85
C ASP A 88 -10.99 31.39 6.33
N LEU A 89 -10.39 31.79 5.21
CA LEU A 89 -9.22 31.07 4.66
C LEU A 89 -7.87 31.66 5.07
N ARG A 90 -7.83 32.89 5.62
CA ARG A 90 -6.60 33.51 6.15
C ARG A 90 -5.98 32.78 7.35
N PRO A 91 -6.76 32.23 8.31
CA PRO A 91 -6.19 31.41 9.39
C PRO A 91 -5.57 30.10 8.88
N TYR A 92 -6.08 29.58 7.75
CA TYR A 92 -5.62 28.31 7.19
C TYR A 92 -4.28 28.47 6.44
N PHE A 93 -4.16 29.50 5.60
CA PHE A 93 -2.95 29.81 4.84
C PHE A 93 -1.78 30.28 5.73
N SER A 94 -2.06 31.05 6.79
CA SER A 94 -1.03 31.47 7.75
C SER A 94 -0.48 30.30 8.57
N ARG A 95 -1.34 29.37 9.02
CA ARG A 95 -0.90 28.11 9.66
C ARG A 95 -0.09 27.21 8.73
N THR A 96 -0.41 27.17 7.44
CA THR A 96 0.37 26.37 6.48
C THR A 96 1.73 26.98 6.20
N SER A 97 1.85 28.32 6.10
CA SER A 97 3.15 28.98 5.96
C SER A 97 4.04 28.86 7.20
N GLN A 98 3.47 28.82 8.40
CA GLN A 98 4.21 28.53 9.64
C GLN A 98 4.58 27.04 9.75
N ALA A 99 3.74 26.11 9.28
CA ALA A 99 4.09 24.70 9.17
C ALA A 99 5.20 24.43 8.14
N GLU A 100 5.37 25.31 7.15
CA GLU A 100 6.41 25.24 6.12
C GLU A 100 7.76 25.83 6.60
N ALA A 101 7.74 26.71 7.61
CA ALA A 101 8.94 27.26 8.26
C ALA A 101 9.53 26.32 9.34
N VAL A 102 8.78 25.34 9.81
CA VAL A 102 9.34 24.21 10.57
C VAL A 102 10.03 23.28 9.56
N ARG A 103 11.26 23.65 9.18
CA ARG A 103 12.24 22.64 8.77
C ARG A 103 12.13 21.51 9.81
N PRO A 104 12.10 20.22 9.41
CA PRO A 104 12.44 19.19 10.37
C PRO A 104 13.90 19.44 10.70
N GLU A 105 14.16 20.29 11.70
CA GLU A 105 15.30 20.12 12.57
C GLU A 105 15.34 18.62 12.83
N LYS A 106 16.48 18.02 12.49
CA LYS A 106 16.81 16.64 12.80
C LYS A 106 16.30 16.40 14.22
N THR A 107 15.13 15.77 14.35
CA THR A 107 14.44 15.65 15.63
C THR A 107 15.45 14.99 16.53
N ILE A 108 15.84 15.64 17.62
CA ILE A 108 16.79 15.05 18.57
C ILE A 108 16.26 13.63 18.85
N SER A 109 17.06 12.62 18.53
CA SER A 109 16.66 11.23 18.76
C SER A 109 16.40 11.09 20.25
N ARG A 110 15.15 10.75 20.60
CA ARG A 110 14.73 10.56 21.99
C ARG A 110 14.41 9.10 22.18
N ALA A 111 15.05 8.48 23.16
CA ALA A 111 14.72 7.13 23.57
C ALA A 111 13.27 7.08 24.06
N ILE A 112 12.48 6.17 23.50
CA ILE A 112 11.12 5.89 23.94
C ILE A 112 11.25 4.77 24.98
N GLN A 113 10.88 5.08 26.22
CA GLN A 113 10.90 4.10 27.28
C GLN A 113 9.57 3.31 27.27
N PRO A 114 9.61 1.98 27.46
CA PRO A 114 8.41 1.16 27.42
C PRO A 114 7.47 1.49 28.58
N THR A 115 6.17 1.46 28.31
CA THR A 115 5.11 1.75 29.29
C THR A 115 4.82 0.52 30.13
N LEU A 116 4.80 0.67 31.45
CA LEU A 116 4.26 -0.33 32.37
C LEU A 116 2.79 0.00 32.66
N THR A 117 1.89 -0.83 32.15
CA THR A 117 0.45 -0.74 32.40
C THR A 117 0.09 -1.22 33.80
N SER A 118 -1.05 -0.75 34.34
CA SER A 118 -1.59 -1.12 35.66
C SER A 118 -1.59 -2.63 35.94
N ASP A 119 -1.77 -3.44 34.89
CA ASP A 119 -1.88 -4.90 34.97
C ASP A 119 -0.50 -5.59 34.99
N GLY A 120 0.59 -4.83 35.10
CA GLY A 120 1.97 -5.33 35.07
C GLY A 120 2.47 -5.73 33.67
N THR A 121 1.72 -5.40 32.63
CA THR A 121 2.11 -5.59 31.22
C THR A 121 3.10 -4.51 30.81
N ILE A 122 4.21 -4.90 30.18
CA ILE A 122 5.19 -3.99 29.59
C ILE A 122 4.87 -3.85 28.11
N LEU A 123 4.43 -2.67 27.71
CA LEU A 123 4.12 -2.34 26.32
C LEU A 123 5.41 -2.20 25.51
N VAL A 124 5.54 -3.02 24.48
CA VAL A 124 6.64 -2.96 23.52
C VAL A 124 6.28 -2.00 22.41
N ASP A 125 7.06 -0.92 22.30
CA ASP A 125 6.94 0.12 21.26
C ASP A 125 8.28 0.29 20.51
N TRP A 126 8.40 1.33 19.69
CA TRP A 126 9.64 1.79 19.09
C TRP A 126 10.69 2.11 20.16
N TYR A 127 11.98 1.93 19.86
CA TYR A 127 13.05 2.22 20.82
C TYR A 127 13.39 3.71 20.90
N ALA A 128 13.18 4.44 19.81
CA ALA A 128 13.45 5.87 19.70
C ALA A 128 12.52 6.53 18.68
N THR A 129 12.43 7.86 18.74
CA THR A 129 11.65 8.66 17.76
C THR A 129 12.11 8.44 16.32
N ASP A 130 13.37 8.10 16.10
CA ASP A 130 14.00 7.82 14.81
C ASP A 130 14.30 6.32 14.58
N ASP A 131 13.60 5.41 15.27
CA ASP A 131 13.78 3.96 15.14
C ASP A 131 13.76 3.52 13.66
N ALA A 132 14.83 2.85 13.22
CA ALA A 132 15.05 2.46 11.83
C ALA A 132 14.09 1.37 11.34
N ASP A 133 13.49 0.60 12.25
CA ASP A 133 12.48 -0.39 11.89
C ASP A 133 11.12 0.26 11.60
N ASN A 134 10.88 1.50 12.06
CA ASN A 134 9.65 2.23 11.75
C ASN A 134 9.64 2.69 10.27
N PRO A 135 8.67 2.27 9.45
CA PRO A 135 8.58 2.66 8.05
C PRO A 135 8.47 4.17 7.82
N MET A 136 7.88 4.90 8.78
CA MET A 136 7.78 6.36 8.73
C MET A 136 9.12 7.08 8.96
N ASN A 137 10.16 6.37 9.41
CA ASN A 137 11.52 6.90 9.62
C ASN A 137 12.51 6.52 8.52
N TRP A 138 12.10 5.71 7.54
CA TRP A 138 13.01 5.28 6.47
C TRP A 138 13.52 6.44 5.61
N SER A 139 14.72 6.30 5.06
CA SER A 139 15.24 7.29 4.10
C SER A 139 14.34 7.39 2.87
N THR A 140 14.30 8.57 2.25
CA THR A 140 13.47 8.80 1.04
C THR A 140 13.80 7.80 -0.06
N GLY A 141 15.08 7.46 -0.25
CA GLY A 141 15.49 6.44 -1.21
C GLY A 141 14.89 5.05 -0.94
N LYS A 142 14.84 4.60 0.32
CA LYS A 142 14.22 3.32 0.69
C LYS A 142 12.71 3.34 0.43
N ARG A 143 12.02 4.42 0.83
CA ARG A 143 10.56 4.57 0.58
C ARG A 143 10.24 4.59 -0.90
N THR A 144 10.98 5.37 -1.70
CA THR A 144 10.79 5.45 -3.16
C THR A 144 11.06 4.10 -3.81
N PHE A 145 12.11 3.39 -3.41
CA PHE A 145 12.42 2.05 -3.94
C PHE A 145 11.27 1.06 -3.69
N ILE A 146 10.71 1.04 -2.47
CA ILE A 146 9.57 0.18 -2.13
C ILE A 146 8.30 0.63 -2.86
N ALA A 147 8.04 1.94 -2.92
CA ALA A 147 6.91 2.48 -3.66
C ALA A 147 6.95 2.06 -5.13
N VAL A 148 8.11 2.16 -5.80
CA VAL A 148 8.29 1.72 -7.19
C VAL A 148 7.97 0.22 -7.36
N GLN A 149 8.35 -0.64 -6.41
CA GLN A 149 7.97 -2.06 -6.47
C GLN A 149 6.44 -2.24 -6.43
N ILE A 150 5.76 -1.54 -5.52
CA ILE A 150 4.29 -1.56 -5.44
C ILE A 150 3.66 -1.01 -6.73
N LEU A 151 4.19 0.07 -7.29
CA LEU A 151 3.71 0.65 -8.56
C LEU A 151 3.89 -0.32 -9.73
N LEU A 152 5.05 -0.99 -9.83
CA LEU A 152 5.32 -1.98 -10.88
C LEU A 152 4.38 -3.19 -10.76
N TYR A 153 4.14 -3.66 -9.54
CA TYR A 153 3.21 -4.74 -9.28
C TYR A 153 1.78 -4.36 -9.66
N THR A 154 1.29 -3.19 -9.21
CA THR A 154 -0.01 -2.65 -9.63
C THR A 154 -0.09 -2.53 -11.14
N PHE A 155 0.91 -1.93 -11.78
CA PHE A 155 0.98 -1.79 -13.24
C PHE A 155 0.84 -3.14 -13.96
N ALA A 156 1.60 -4.15 -13.55
CA ALA A 156 1.58 -5.48 -14.15
C ALA A 156 0.19 -6.13 -14.04
N VAL A 157 -0.42 -6.09 -12.84
CA VAL A 157 -1.74 -6.70 -12.59
C VAL A 157 -2.83 -6.00 -13.41
N TYR A 158 -2.82 -4.67 -13.45
CA TYR A 158 -3.78 -3.92 -14.24
C TYR A 158 -3.59 -4.15 -15.74
N MET A 159 -2.34 -4.17 -16.23
CA MET A 159 -2.03 -4.50 -17.63
C MET A 159 -2.50 -5.91 -18.01
N GLY A 160 -2.39 -6.88 -17.10
CA GLY A 160 -2.83 -8.27 -17.30
C GLY A 160 -4.28 -8.43 -17.71
N SER A 161 -5.14 -7.48 -17.32
CA SER A 161 -6.54 -7.44 -17.76
C SER A 161 -6.63 -7.20 -19.28
N SER A 162 -6.16 -6.04 -19.75
CA SER A 162 -6.41 -5.53 -21.10
C SER A 162 -5.43 -6.03 -22.16
N ILE A 163 -4.25 -6.51 -21.79
CA ILE A 163 -3.27 -7.12 -22.73
C ILE A 163 -3.87 -8.33 -23.48
N TYR A 164 -4.97 -8.89 -22.96
CA TYR A 164 -5.76 -9.92 -23.62
C TYR A 164 -6.49 -9.46 -24.89
N ALA A 165 -6.86 -8.18 -24.97
CA ALA A 165 -7.83 -7.72 -25.95
C ALA A 165 -7.41 -8.01 -27.41
N PRO A 166 -6.13 -7.90 -27.80
CA PRO A 166 -5.66 -8.31 -29.12
C PRO A 166 -5.78 -9.82 -29.39
N SER A 167 -5.66 -10.65 -28.35
CA SER A 167 -5.73 -12.12 -28.45
C SER A 167 -7.12 -12.66 -28.77
N ILE A 168 -8.19 -11.88 -28.54
CA ILE A 168 -9.59 -12.32 -28.72
C ILE A 168 -9.83 -12.94 -30.09
N GLY A 169 -9.27 -12.35 -31.16
CA GLY A 169 -9.44 -12.88 -32.51
C GLY A 169 -8.88 -14.30 -32.69
N GLY A 170 -7.66 -14.55 -32.20
CA GLY A 170 -7.07 -15.88 -32.29
C GLY A 170 -7.65 -16.89 -31.29
N VAL A 171 -8.25 -16.43 -30.18
CA VAL A 171 -9.03 -17.28 -29.27
C VAL A 171 -10.30 -17.78 -29.96
N MET A 172 -11.02 -16.90 -30.68
CA MET A 172 -12.19 -17.27 -31.47
C MET A 172 -11.84 -18.36 -32.50
N GLU A 173 -10.74 -18.16 -33.23
CA GLU A 173 -10.29 -19.11 -34.25
C GLU A 173 -9.83 -20.44 -33.64
N LYS A 174 -9.03 -20.41 -32.57
CA LYS A 174 -8.48 -21.62 -31.95
C LYS A 174 -9.54 -22.50 -31.31
N PHE A 175 -10.57 -21.91 -30.70
CA PHE A 175 -11.57 -22.63 -29.93
C PHE A 175 -12.95 -22.69 -30.60
N GLY A 176 -13.13 -22.06 -31.77
CA GLY A 176 -14.40 -22.04 -32.49
C GLY A 176 -15.53 -21.32 -31.74
N VAL A 177 -15.20 -20.36 -30.86
CA VAL A 177 -16.16 -19.66 -30.01
C VAL A 177 -16.53 -18.28 -30.58
N GLY A 178 -17.74 -17.82 -30.26
CA GLY A 178 -18.20 -16.49 -30.61
C GLY A 178 -17.44 -15.37 -29.90
N GLU A 179 -17.58 -14.15 -30.41
CA GLU A 179 -16.89 -12.96 -29.88
C GLU A 179 -17.21 -12.71 -28.40
N THR A 180 -18.47 -12.83 -28.00
CA THR A 180 -18.93 -12.66 -26.60
C THR A 180 -18.28 -13.67 -25.66
N ALA A 181 -18.14 -14.93 -26.10
CA ALA A 181 -17.45 -15.94 -25.31
C ALA A 181 -15.95 -15.62 -25.24
N ALA A 182 -15.32 -15.28 -26.37
CA ALA A 182 -13.89 -14.95 -26.39
C ALA A 182 -13.55 -13.73 -25.52
N SER A 183 -14.42 -12.71 -25.39
CA SER A 183 -14.21 -11.55 -24.52
C SER A 183 -14.39 -11.85 -23.02
N LEU A 184 -15.01 -12.98 -22.66
CA LEU A 184 -15.20 -13.42 -21.28
C LEU A 184 -13.88 -13.51 -20.51
N GLY A 185 -12.76 -13.77 -21.19
CA GLY A 185 -11.44 -13.83 -20.55
C GLY A 185 -10.94 -12.49 -20.01
N LEU A 186 -11.36 -11.36 -20.59
CA LEU A 186 -11.14 -10.02 -20.04
C LEU A 186 -12.10 -9.80 -18.86
N ALA A 187 -13.39 -10.07 -19.07
CA ALA A 187 -14.43 -9.83 -18.08
C ALA A 187 -14.19 -10.62 -16.78
N LEU A 188 -13.84 -11.91 -16.86
CA LEU A 188 -13.58 -12.71 -15.66
C LEU A 188 -12.29 -12.35 -14.95
N TYR A 189 -11.28 -11.84 -15.64
CA TYR A 189 -10.10 -11.29 -14.99
C TYR A 189 -10.50 -10.06 -14.15
N VAL A 190 -11.26 -9.15 -14.76
CA VAL A 190 -11.86 -7.96 -14.12
C VAL A 190 -12.93 -8.32 -13.09
N PHE A 191 -13.47 -9.54 -13.10
CA PHE A 191 -14.34 -9.99 -12.02
C PHE A 191 -13.51 -10.50 -10.84
N GLY A 192 -12.53 -11.37 -11.13
CA GLY A 192 -11.62 -11.92 -10.13
C GLY A 192 -10.82 -10.85 -9.38
N TYR A 193 -10.37 -9.81 -10.09
CA TYR A 193 -9.58 -8.75 -9.47
C TYR A 193 -10.35 -7.87 -8.45
N GLY A 194 -11.68 -7.97 -8.42
CA GLY A 194 -12.57 -7.23 -7.54
C GLY A 194 -12.95 -8.08 -6.33
N ILE A 195 -13.01 -9.40 -6.53
CA ILE A 195 -13.21 -10.38 -5.46
C ILE A 195 -11.95 -10.53 -4.61
N GLY A 196 -10.78 -10.65 -5.24
CA GLY A 196 -9.55 -10.97 -4.51
C GLY A 196 -9.20 -9.98 -3.37
N PRO A 197 -9.27 -8.64 -3.54
CA PRO A 197 -8.94 -7.69 -2.48
C PRO A 197 -9.88 -7.82 -1.28
N MET A 198 -11.13 -8.27 -1.48
CA MET A 198 -12.10 -8.47 -0.40
C MET A 198 -11.65 -9.53 0.60
N VAL A 199 -10.79 -10.47 0.17
CA VAL A 199 -10.22 -11.50 1.03
C VAL A 199 -8.81 -11.10 1.48
N PHE A 200 -7.96 -10.69 0.55
CA PHE A 200 -6.53 -10.51 0.85
C PHE A 200 -6.21 -9.18 1.53
N SER A 201 -7.00 -8.12 1.30
CA SER A 201 -6.76 -6.82 1.96
C SER A 201 -7.00 -6.90 3.46
N PRO A 202 -8.13 -7.45 3.96
CA PRO A 202 -8.33 -7.59 5.39
C PRO A 202 -7.32 -8.52 6.06
N LEU A 203 -6.92 -9.60 5.39
CA LEU A 203 -5.84 -10.46 5.86
C LEU A 203 -4.52 -9.70 6.02
N SER A 204 -4.24 -8.72 5.16
CA SER A 204 -3.02 -7.91 5.25
C SER A 204 -2.99 -6.94 6.43
N GLU A 205 -4.16 -6.58 6.98
CA GLU A 205 -4.28 -5.71 8.16
C GLU A 205 -4.10 -6.49 9.46
N MET A 206 -4.28 -7.83 9.44
CA MET A 206 -4.10 -8.65 10.62
C MET A 206 -2.64 -8.59 11.09
N PRO A 207 -2.35 -8.15 12.33
CA PRO A 207 -0.99 -8.01 12.83
C PRO A 207 -0.16 -9.30 12.79
N LEU A 208 -0.78 -10.48 12.89
CA LEU A 208 -0.09 -11.76 12.74
C LEU A 208 0.41 -12.01 11.30
N VAL A 209 -0.33 -11.52 10.30
CA VAL A 209 -0.04 -11.73 8.88
C VAL A 209 0.84 -10.60 8.36
N GLY A 210 0.40 -9.35 8.48
CA GLY A 210 1.07 -8.16 7.95
C GLY A 210 0.88 -7.97 6.46
N ARG A 211 1.53 -6.96 5.89
CA ARG A 211 1.38 -6.53 4.49
C ARG A 211 2.02 -7.49 3.51
N ASN A 212 3.19 -8.02 3.86
CA ASN A 212 4.07 -8.71 2.92
C ASN A 212 3.58 -10.12 2.52
N PRO A 213 3.11 -11.00 3.43
CA PRO A 213 2.78 -12.37 3.05
C PRO A 213 1.63 -12.49 2.03
N PRO A 214 0.53 -11.73 2.12
CA PRO A 214 -0.52 -11.75 1.09
C PRO A 214 0.02 -11.36 -0.29
N TYR A 215 0.91 -10.37 -0.40
CA TYR A 215 1.51 -9.99 -1.67
C TYR A 215 2.32 -11.13 -2.27
N ILE A 216 3.27 -11.68 -1.50
CA ILE A 216 4.21 -12.67 -2.04
C ILE A 216 3.51 -13.98 -2.38
N ALA A 217 2.60 -14.46 -1.52
CA ALA A 217 1.91 -15.72 -1.76
C ALA A 217 1.00 -15.64 -2.99
N THR A 218 0.18 -14.59 -3.08
CA THR A 218 -0.76 -14.45 -4.20
C THR A 218 -0.06 -14.11 -5.51
N PHE A 219 0.98 -13.27 -5.47
CA PHE A 219 1.71 -12.91 -6.68
C PHE A 219 2.58 -14.06 -7.20
N ALA A 220 3.11 -14.93 -6.32
CA ALA A 220 3.73 -16.19 -6.73
C ALA A 220 2.73 -17.07 -7.50
N ILE A 221 1.51 -17.24 -6.97
CA ILE A 221 0.44 -17.99 -7.63
C ILE A 221 0.08 -17.35 -8.98
N PHE A 222 0.00 -16.02 -9.05
CA PHE A 222 -0.24 -15.28 -10.30
C PHE A 222 0.83 -15.60 -11.37
N VAL A 223 2.11 -15.51 -11.01
CA VAL A 223 3.23 -15.80 -11.93
C VAL A 223 3.15 -17.25 -12.41
N ILE A 224 2.89 -18.20 -11.51
CA ILE A 224 2.73 -19.62 -11.85
C ILE A 224 1.54 -19.84 -12.78
N LEU A 225 0.38 -19.24 -12.49
CA LEU A 225 -0.84 -19.36 -13.30
C LEU A 225 -0.74 -18.69 -14.67
N THR A 226 0.23 -17.81 -14.88
CA THR A 226 0.45 -17.19 -16.19
C THR A 226 0.91 -18.24 -17.22
N LEU A 227 1.66 -19.27 -16.80
CA LEU A 227 2.07 -20.38 -17.68
C LEU A 227 0.88 -21.19 -18.26
N PRO A 228 -0.02 -21.77 -17.44
CA PRO A 228 -1.17 -22.48 -17.98
C PRO A 228 -2.13 -21.53 -18.73
N GLY A 229 -2.12 -20.22 -18.44
CA GLY A 229 -2.85 -19.23 -19.23
C GLY A 229 -2.32 -19.11 -20.66
N ALA A 230 -1.00 -19.11 -20.84
CA ALA A 230 -0.36 -19.10 -22.15
C ALA A 230 -0.51 -20.44 -22.89
N LEU A 231 -0.51 -21.55 -22.15
CA LEU A 231 -0.52 -22.92 -22.70
C LEU A 231 -1.90 -23.58 -22.73
N ALA A 232 -2.97 -22.86 -22.39
CA ALA A 232 -4.31 -23.41 -22.22
C ALA A 232 -4.75 -24.25 -23.45
N PRO A 233 -5.07 -25.55 -23.26
CA PRO A 233 -5.49 -26.43 -24.35
C PRO A 233 -7.00 -26.34 -24.63
N THR A 234 -7.79 -25.85 -23.67
CA THR A 234 -9.24 -25.73 -23.76
C THR A 234 -9.69 -24.31 -23.43
N PHE A 235 -10.83 -23.90 -24.01
CA PHE A 235 -11.42 -22.59 -23.75
C PHE A 235 -11.82 -22.44 -22.26
N GLY A 236 -12.46 -23.46 -21.69
CA GLY A 236 -12.81 -23.45 -20.26
C GLY A 236 -11.58 -23.26 -19.37
N GLY A 237 -10.49 -23.98 -19.64
CA GLY A 237 -9.22 -23.82 -18.91
C GLY A 237 -8.64 -22.41 -19.01
N LEU A 238 -8.66 -21.81 -20.22
CA LEU A 238 -8.23 -20.42 -20.41
C LEU A 238 -9.05 -19.46 -19.55
N ILE A 239 -10.37 -19.55 -19.60
CA ILE A 239 -11.30 -18.67 -18.89
C ILE A 239 -11.18 -18.83 -17.37
N THR A 240 -11.03 -20.06 -16.86
CA THR A 240 -10.79 -20.32 -15.43
C THR A 240 -9.46 -19.72 -14.98
N VAL A 241 -8.38 -19.93 -15.73
CA VAL A 241 -7.07 -19.35 -15.39
C VAL A 241 -7.13 -17.82 -15.43
N ARG A 242 -7.88 -17.22 -16.37
CA ARG A 242 -8.09 -15.76 -16.40
C ARG A 242 -8.75 -15.23 -15.13
N PHE A 243 -9.79 -15.91 -14.66
CA PHE A 243 -10.43 -15.57 -13.39
C PHE A 243 -9.45 -15.63 -12.22
N LEU A 244 -8.71 -16.74 -12.10
CA LEU A 244 -7.76 -16.95 -11.01
C LEU A 244 -6.61 -15.94 -11.05
N LEU A 245 -6.09 -15.60 -12.23
CA LEU A 245 -5.10 -14.53 -12.39
C LEU A 245 -5.64 -13.19 -11.87
N GLY A 246 -6.89 -12.86 -12.18
CA GLY A 246 -7.55 -11.69 -11.59
C GLY A 246 -7.54 -11.73 -10.07
N VAL A 247 -8.00 -12.84 -9.47
CA VAL A 247 -8.07 -13.01 -8.00
C VAL A 247 -6.70 -12.87 -7.35
N PHE A 248 -5.70 -13.63 -7.81
CA PHE A 248 -4.38 -13.68 -7.17
C PHE A 248 -3.47 -12.50 -7.52
N GLY A 249 -3.72 -11.77 -8.61
CA GLY A 249 -3.01 -10.51 -8.88
C GLY A 249 -3.50 -9.34 -8.04
N SER A 250 -4.74 -9.41 -7.56
CA SER A 250 -5.47 -8.27 -7.02
C SER A 250 -4.99 -7.60 -5.72
N PRO A 251 -4.20 -8.21 -4.81
CA PRO A 251 -3.89 -7.56 -3.53
C PRO A 251 -3.23 -6.19 -3.64
N SER A 252 -2.49 -5.93 -4.73
CA SER A 252 -1.95 -4.60 -5.03
C SER A 252 -3.00 -3.48 -5.14
N LEU A 253 -4.26 -3.82 -5.43
CA LEU A 253 -5.33 -2.84 -5.67
C LEU A 253 -5.82 -2.18 -4.37
N ALA A 254 -5.82 -2.92 -3.26
CA ALA A 254 -6.31 -2.42 -1.96
C ALA A 254 -5.17 -2.26 -0.95
N THR A 255 -4.31 -3.27 -0.82
CA THR A 255 -3.18 -3.22 0.12
C THR A 255 -2.07 -2.26 -0.37
N GLY A 256 -1.98 -2.03 -1.69
CA GLY A 256 -0.96 -1.14 -2.30
C GLY A 256 -0.98 0.27 -1.71
N PRO A 257 -2.12 0.99 -1.82
CA PRO A 257 -2.34 2.26 -1.16
C PRO A 257 -2.05 2.24 0.35
N ALA A 258 -2.47 1.19 1.06
CA ALA A 258 -2.25 1.07 2.49
C ALA A 258 -0.75 0.96 2.84
N THR A 259 0.02 0.19 2.07
CA THR A 259 1.48 0.11 2.20
C THR A 259 2.15 1.46 1.97
N LEU A 260 1.65 2.26 1.02
CA LEU A 260 2.15 3.62 0.79
C LEU A 260 1.80 4.54 1.97
N GLN A 261 0.64 4.37 2.60
CA GLN A 261 0.23 5.10 3.80
C GLN A 261 1.10 4.77 5.01
N ASP A 262 1.52 3.50 5.16
CA ASP A 262 2.40 3.07 6.25
C ASP A 262 3.79 3.77 6.19
N MET A 263 4.24 4.17 5.00
CA MET A 263 5.60 4.70 4.78
C MET A 263 5.68 6.23 4.69
N PHE A 264 4.62 6.92 4.25
CA PHE A 264 4.69 8.35 3.91
C PHE A 264 3.89 9.21 4.91
N PRO A 265 4.38 10.43 5.24
CA PRO A 265 3.65 11.33 6.11
C PRO A 265 2.37 11.84 5.42
N LEU A 266 1.37 12.22 6.22
CA LEU A 266 0.03 12.61 5.76
C LEU A 266 0.04 13.66 4.62
N LEU A 267 0.94 14.65 4.70
CA LEU A 267 1.08 15.70 3.68
C LEU A 267 1.56 15.18 2.32
N LYS A 268 2.26 14.04 2.28
CA LYS A 268 2.78 13.42 1.04
C LYS A 268 1.86 12.35 0.48
N ILE A 269 0.92 11.82 1.27
CA ILE A 269 0.00 10.76 0.86
C ILE A 269 -0.74 11.06 -0.45
N PRO A 270 -1.32 12.25 -0.67
CA PRO A 270 -2.08 12.52 -1.90
C PRO A 270 -1.22 12.38 -3.17
N TYR A 271 0.03 12.82 -3.13
CA TYR A 271 0.96 12.73 -4.26
C TYR A 271 1.34 11.29 -4.57
N VAL A 272 1.63 10.49 -3.53
CA VAL A 272 2.02 9.09 -3.69
C VAL A 272 0.84 8.24 -4.16
N LEU A 273 -0.37 8.50 -3.65
CA LEU A 273 -1.58 7.85 -4.15
C LEU A 273 -1.92 8.25 -5.59
N SER A 274 -1.63 9.50 -6.00
CA SER A 274 -1.80 9.92 -7.39
C SER A 274 -0.85 9.19 -8.33
N LEU A 275 0.41 8.98 -7.93
CA LEU A 275 1.38 8.17 -8.67
C LEU A 275 0.91 6.70 -8.78
N TRP A 276 0.33 6.17 -7.72
CA TRP A 276 -0.27 4.83 -7.73
C TRP A 276 -1.47 4.72 -8.67
N ALA A 277 -2.38 5.70 -8.64
CA ALA A 277 -3.49 5.78 -9.58
C ALA A 277 -2.99 5.92 -11.04
N ALA A 278 -1.92 6.67 -11.28
CA ALA A 278 -1.28 6.77 -12.59
C ALA A 278 -0.74 5.41 -13.06
N ALA A 279 -0.03 4.65 -12.21
CA ALA A 279 0.43 3.30 -12.55
C ALA A 279 -0.74 2.34 -12.84
N ALA A 280 -1.80 2.40 -12.04
CA ALA A 280 -3.01 1.60 -12.20
C ALA A 280 -3.75 1.90 -13.51
N THR A 281 -3.75 3.15 -13.97
CA THR A 281 -4.40 3.56 -15.23
C THR A 281 -3.51 3.36 -16.46
N LEU A 282 -2.19 3.51 -16.31
CA LEU A 282 -1.20 3.24 -17.36
C LEU A 282 -1.21 1.76 -17.77
N GLY A 283 -1.38 0.84 -16.81
CA GLY A 283 -1.40 -0.60 -17.07
C GLY A 283 -2.36 -0.98 -18.20
N PRO A 284 -3.67 -0.71 -18.06
CA PRO A 284 -4.63 -1.14 -19.04
C PRO A 284 -4.56 -0.34 -20.34
N ALA A 285 -4.05 0.89 -20.31
CA ALA A 285 -3.81 1.71 -21.49
C ALA A 285 -2.68 1.14 -22.37
N LEU A 286 -1.59 0.67 -21.77
CA LEU A 286 -0.44 0.10 -22.50
C LEU A 286 -0.63 -1.37 -22.89
N GLY A 287 -1.45 -2.12 -22.15
CA GLY A 287 -1.68 -3.55 -22.41
C GLY A 287 -2.02 -3.89 -23.87
N PRO A 288 -3.07 -3.30 -24.48
CA PRO A 288 -3.44 -3.61 -25.86
C PRO A 288 -2.41 -3.14 -26.88
N VAL A 289 -1.61 -2.12 -26.56
CA VAL A 289 -0.53 -1.63 -27.42
C VAL A 289 0.58 -2.66 -27.48
N ILE A 290 1.08 -3.10 -26.33
CA ILE A 290 2.15 -4.10 -26.20
C ILE A 290 1.70 -5.44 -26.81
N GLY A 291 0.57 -5.98 -26.34
CA GLY A 291 0.03 -7.24 -26.84
C GLY A 291 -0.40 -7.17 -28.31
N GLY A 292 -0.71 -5.97 -28.81
CA GLY A 292 -1.11 -5.76 -30.21
C GLY A 292 0.03 -6.08 -31.20
N PHE A 293 1.26 -5.73 -30.85
CA PHE A 293 2.44 -6.03 -31.69
C PHE A 293 2.77 -7.52 -31.67
N SER A 294 2.84 -8.13 -30.49
CA SER A 294 3.26 -9.54 -30.34
C SER A 294 2.22 -10.53 -30.84
N VAL A 295 0.93 -10.28 -30.60
CA VAL A 295 -0.16 -11.14 -31.07
C VAL A 295 -0.25 -11.14 -32.60
N GLN A 296 0.01 -10.00 -33.24
CA GLN A 296 0.02 -9.90 -34.70
C GLN A 296 1.24 -10.57 -35.32
N ALA A 297 2.42 -10.38 -34.73
CA ALA A 297 3.66 -10.95 -35.26
C ALA A 297 3.75 -12.47 -35.05
N MET A 298 3.20 -12.96 -33.94
CA MET A 298 3.35 -14.35 -33.53
C MET A 298 2.00 -15.06 -33.46
N ASN A 299 1.33 -15.09 -32.30
CA ASN A 299 0.02 -15.69 -32.13
C ASN A 299 -0.66 -15.18 -30.85
N TRP A 300 -1.94 -15.54 -30.67
CA TRP A 300 -2.77 -15.08 -29.55
C TRP A 300 -2.23 -15.39 -28.15
N ARG A 301 -1.33 -16.36 -28.00
CA ARG A 301 -0.76 -16.73 -26.69
C ARG A 301 0.30 -15.73 -26.20
N TRP A 302 0.90 -14.96 -27.11
CA TRP A 302 2.05 -14.11 -26.80
C TRP A 302 1.76 -13.01 -25.78
N ALA A 303 0.54 -12.47 -25.77
CA ALA A 303 0.10 -11.56 -24.73
C ALA A 303 0.26 -12.12 -23.30
N GLN A 304 0.16 -13.44 -23.10
CA GLN A 304 0.38 -14.07 -21.79
C GLN A 304 1.87 -14.31 -21.50
N TRP A 305 2.68 -14.58 -22.53
CA TRP A 305 4.13 -14.68 -22.37
C TRP A 305 4.75 -13.33 -21.96
N GLU A 306 4.27 -12.22 -22.52
CA GLU A 306 4.69 -10.87 -22.11
C GLU A 306 4.35 -10.60 -20.63
N MET A 307 3.16 -11.04 -20.19
CA MET A 307 2.78 -10.95 -18.79
C MET A 307 3.71 -11.75 -17.89
N LEU A 308 4.16 -12.92 -18.31
CA LEU A 308 5.12 -13.71 -17.54
C LEU A 308 6.47 -12.99 -17.45
N TRP A 309 6.96 -12.44 -18.56
CA TRP A 309 8.23 -11.71 -18.61
C TRP A 309 8.20 -10.41 -17.81
N LEU A 310 7.05 -9.76 -17.69
CA LEU A 310 6.89 -8.60 -16.83
C LEU A 310 6.77 -8.99 -15.36
N SER A 311 5.88 -9.93 -15.03
CA SER A 311 5.51 -10.23 -13.65
C SER A 311 6.57 -11.04 -12.89
N ALA A 312 7.28 -11.96 -13.54
CA ALA A 312 8.26 -12.81 -12.86
C ALA A 312 9.45 -12.02 -12.28
N PRO A 313 10.09 -11.07 -13.00
CA PRO A 313 11.14 -10.24 -12.43
C PRO A 313 10.64 -9.33 -11.30
N ILE A 314 9.43 -8.78 -11.43
CA ILE A 314 8.82 -7.95 -10.37
C ILE A 314 8.59 -8.80 -9.11
N PHE A 315 8.07 -10.02 -9.28
CA PHE A 315 7.88 -10.95 -8.17
C PHE A 315 9.21 -11.28 -7.48
N LEU A 316 10.26 -11.60 -8.25
CA LEU A 316 11.58 -11.86 -7.68
C LEU A 316 12.12 -10.65 -6.92
N LEU A 317 11.98 -9.45 -7.47
CA LEU A 317 12.40 -8.22 -6.80
C LEU A 317 11.66 -8.02 -5.47
N MET A 318 10.33 -8.21 -5.45
CA MET A 318 9.53 -8.11 -4.23
C MET A 318 9.89 -9.19 -3.22
N PHE A 319 10.04 -10.44 -3.66
CA PHE A 319 10.40 -11.57 -2.81
C PHE A 319 11.73 -11.32 -2.08
N ILE A 320 12.70 -10.71 -2.77
CA ILE A 320 14.04 -10.44 -2.24
C ILE A 320 14.06 -9.14 -1.40
N SER A 321 13.26 -8.14 -1.74
CA SER A 321 13.51 -6.75 -1.29
C SER A 321 12.29 -5.95 -0.83
N LEU A 322 11.10 -6.55 -0.74
CA LEU A 322 9.94 -5.90 -0.14
C LEU A 322 9.91 -6.20 1.38
N PRO A 323 10.19 -5.23 2.25
CA PRO A 323 10.12 -5.42 3.70
C PRO A 323 8.66 -5.35 4.20
N GLU A 324 8.45 -5.77 5.44
CA GLU A 324 7.19 -5.50 6.14
C GLU A 324 7.01 -4.00 6.41
N THR A 325 5.79 -3.48 6.21
CA THR A 325 5.44 -2.07 6.45
C THR A 325 4.36 -1.86 7.51
N SER A 326 3.65 -2.91 7.93
CA SER A 326 2.67 -2.77 9.02
C SER A 326 3.39 -2.55 10.35
N ALA A 327 3.21 -1.37 10.95
CA ALA A 327 3.73 -1.05 12.28
C ALA A 327 3.26 -2.07 13.33
N ALA A 328 1.98 -2.44 13.31
CA ALA A 328 1.41 -3.42 14.23
C ALA A 328 2.10 -4.79 14.10
N ASN A 329 2.35 -5.26 12.87
CA ASN A 329 3.05 -6.52 12.64
C ASN A 329 4.52 -6.46 13.11
N ILE A 330 5.22 -5.36 12.82
CA ILE A 330 6.63 -5.17 13.20
C ILE A 330 6.76 -5.21 14.73
N LEU A 331 5.93 -4.45 15.45
CA LEU A 331 5.94 -4.40 16.91
C LEU A 331 5.50 -5.73 17.54
N LEU A 332 4.53 -6.43 16.95
CA LEU A 332 4.14 -7.77 17.38
C LEU A 332 5.31 -8.74 17.32
N ARG A 333 5.98 -8.82 16.17
CA ARG A 333 7.14 -9.70 15.98
C ARG A 333 8.28 -9.32 16.92
N ARG A 334 8.48 -8.03 17.19
CA ARG A 334 9.45 -7.53 18.17
C ARG A 334 9.12 -7.99 19.59
N ALA A 335 7.87 -7.82 20.03
CA ALA A 335 7.42 -8.27 21.36
C ALA A 335 7.62 -9.77 21.55
N GLN A 336 7.30 -10.58 20.53
CA GLN A 336 7.51 -12.02 20.55
C GLN A 336 8.99 -12.42 20.65
N ARG A 337 9.90 -11.69 19.98
CA ARG A 337 11.35 -11.92 20.09
C ARG A 337 11.86 -11.56 21.49
N LEU A 338 11.49 -10.39 22.01
CA LEU A 338 11.88 -9.95 23.36
C LEU A 338 11.36 -10.89 24.45
N ARG A 339 10.11 -11.36 24.34
CA ARG A 339 9.51 -12.35 25.24
C ARG A 339 10.34 -13.64 25.32
N LYS A 340 10.85 -14.13 24.18
CA LYS A 340 11.70 -15.32 24.11
C LYS A 340 13.09 -15.09 24.68
N LEU A 341 13.68 -13.91 24.46
CA LEU A 341 15.04 -13.58 24.89
C LEU A 341 15.11 -13.28 26.39
N GLN A 342 14.16 -12.52 26.92
CA GLN A 342 14.12 -12.13 28.34
C GLN A 342 13.35 -13.12 29.22
N ASN A 343 12.72 -14.14 28.62
CA ASN A 343 11.84 -15.09 29.30
C ASN A 343 10.75 -14.39 30.15
N ASN A 344 10.23 -13.26 29.65
CA ASN A 344 9.25 -12.44 30.36
C ASN A 344 7.93 -12.39 29.57
N ALA A 345 6.89 -13.08 30.10
CA ALA A 345 5.58 -13.18 29.47
C ALA A 345 4.79 -11.86 29.44
N ASN A 346 5.17 -10.88 30.25
CA ASN A 346 4.46 -9.61 30.38
C ASN A 346 4.79 -8.61 29.26
N LEU A 347 5.76 -8.91 28.39
CA LEU A 347 6.05 -8.10 27.20
C LEU A 347 4.99 -8.33 26.13
N LYS A 348 4.20 -7.31 25.82
CA LYS A 348 3.14 -7.38 24.81
C LYS A 348 3.18 -6.18 23.88
N SER A 349 2.82 -6.38 22.63
CA SER A 349 2.56 -5.30 21.67
C SER A 349 1.14 -4.74 21.86
N GLN A 350 0.90 -3.50 21.44
CA GLN A 350 -0.44 -2.90 21.49
C GLN A 350 -1.47 -3.78 20.77
N SER A 351 -1.11 -4.34 19.61
CA SER A 351 -1.96 -5.26 18.85
C SER A 351 -2.35 -6.53 19.60
N GLU A 352 -1.50 -7.04 20.49
CA GLU A 352 -1.83 -8.20 21.34
C GLU A 352 -2.83 -7.83 22.43
N ILE A 353 -2.76 -6.60 22.95
CA ILE A 353 -3.68 -6.09 23.97
C ILE A 353 -5.06 -5.88 23.33
N ASP A 354 -5.10 -5.21 22.18
CA ASP A 354 -6.34 -4.93 21.45
C ASP A 354 -7.07 -6.22 21.02
N GLN A 355 -6.30 -7.29 20.73
CA GLN A 355 -6.84 -8.58 20.32
C GLN A 355 -6.99 -9.60 21.46
N ALA A 356 -6.54 -9.28 22.69
CA ALA A 356 -6.52 -10.22 23.80
C ALA A 356 -7.92 -10.78 24.13
N ASN A 357 -8.95 -9.98 23.88
CA ASN A 357 -10.35 -10.32 24.17
C ASN A 357 -11.14 -10.76 22.93
N MET A 358 -10.49 -10.88 21.77
CA MET A 358 -11.16 -11.28 20.53
C MET A 358 -10.76 -12.70 20.12
N SER A 359 -11.75 -13.54 19.80
CA SER A 359 -11.47 -14.83 19.18
C SER A 359 -10.96 -14.65 17.74
N LEU A 360 -10.14 -15.59 17.24
CA LEU A 360 -9.67 -15.58 15.84
C LEU A 360 -10.84 -15.54 14.83
N SER A 361 -11.97 -16.15 15.19
CA SER A 361 -13.20 -16.11 14.41
C SER A 361 -13.80 -14.71 14.37
N GLU A 362 -13.86 -14.01 15.51
CA GLU A 362 -14.33 -12.62 15.57
C GLU A 362 -13.38 -11.66 14.86
N VAL A 363 -12.07 -11.84 14.97
CA VAL A 363 -11.09 -11.02 14.23
C VAL A 363 -11.29 -11.19 12.72
N THR A 364 -11.49 -12.42 12.25
CA THR A 364 -11.72 -12.71 10.83
C THR A 364 -13.09 -12.22 10.36
N TYR A 365 -14.14 -12.41 11.16
CA TYR A 365 -15.49 -11.90 10.92
C TYR A 365 -15.46 -10.37 10.80
N ASN A 366 -14.85 -9.70 11.77
CA ASN A 366 -14.74 -8.25 11.81
C ASN A 366 -13.95 -7.72 10.61
N ALA A 367 -12.82 -8.34 10.29
CA ALA A 367 -11.99 -7.95 9.15
C ALA A 367 -12.71 -8.12 7.80
N LEU A 368 -13.48 -9.19 7.61
CA LEU A 368 -14.12 -9.49 6.32
C LEU A 368 -15.51 -8.86 6.16
N LEU A 369 -16.34 -8.81 7.21
CA LEU A 369 -17.74 -8.41 7.10
C LEU A 369 -18.01 -6.95 7.50
N ILE A 370 -17.22 -6.36 8.41
CA ILE A 370 -17.39 -4.94 8.75
C ILE A 370 -17.20 -4.03 7.53
N PRO A 371 -16.19 -4.23 6.65
CA PRO A 371 -16.06 -3.38 5.45
C PRO A 371 -17.30 -3.37 4.56
N TRP A 372 -18.00 -4.51 4.44
CA TRP A 372 -19.26 -4.59 3.69
C TRP A 372 -20.40 -3.85 4.39
N GLN A 373 -20.48 -3.97 5.71
CA GLN A 373 -21.47 -3.22 6.49
C GLN A 373 -21.21 -1.72 6.38
N ILE A 374 -19.97 -1.27 6.53
CA ILE A 374 -19.59 0.15 6.34
C ILE A 374 -19.94 0.60 4.91
N ASN A 375 -19.61 -0.20 3.89
CA ASN A 375 -19.92 0.16 2.50
C ASN A 375 -21.41 0.32 2.23
N ALA A 376 -22.25 -0.56 2.80
CA ALA A 376 -23.70 -0.55 2.59
C ALA A 376 -24.44 0.47 3.47
N LEU A 377 -23.94 0.73 4.69
CA LEU A 377 -24.62 1.56 5.69
C LEU A 377 -24.15 3.01 5.68
N ASP A 378 -22.91 3.30 5.26
CA ASP A 378 -22.43 4.68 5.09
C ASP A 378 -22.77 5.20 3.67
N PRO A 379 -23.69 6.19 3.54
CA PRO A 379 -24.12 6.69 2.24
C PRO A 379 -22.99 7.31 1.41
N ALA A 380 -21.98 7.92 2.05
CA ALA A 380 -20.88 8.56 1.35
C ALA A 380 -19.93 7.53 0.74
N VAL A 381 -19.67 6.44 1.47
CA VAL A 381 -18.86 5.30 0.99
C VAL A 381 -19.62 4.55 -0.12
N ALA A 382 -20.93 4.31 0.07
CA ALA A 382 -21.77 3.68 -0.94
C ALA A 382 -21.76 4.48 -2.26
N PHE A 383 -21.99 5.80 -2.19
CA PHE A 383 -21.96 6.68 -3.35
C PHE A 383 -20.62 6.62 -4.08
N SER A 384 -19.51 6.75 -3.35
CA SER A 384 -18.16 6.70 -3.91
C SER A 384 -17.87 5.36 -4.58
N THR A 385 -18.39 4.26 -4.02
CA THR A 385 -18.27 2.91 -4.56
C THR A 385 -19.03 2.75 -5.86
N PHE A 386 -20.31 3.17 -5.91
CA PHE A 386 -21.11 3.13 -7.13
C PHE A 386 -20.53 4.02 -8.23
N TYR A 387 -20.08 5.22 -7.87
CA TYR A 387 -19.43 6.14 -8.80
C TYR A 387 -18.15 5.55 -9.38
N THR A 388 -17.29 4.98 -8.54
CA THR A 388 -16.05 4.32 -8.99
C THR A 388 -16.36 3.09 -9.85
N ALA A 389 -17.35 2.27 -9.47
CA ALA A 389 -17.78 1.13 -10.26
C ALA A 389 -18.28 1.54 -11.66
N LEU A 390 -19.04 2.64 -11.75
CA LEU A 390 -19.49 3.21 -13.03
C LEU A 390 -18.30 3.65 -13.90
N LEU A 391 -17.32 4.36 -13.31
CA LEU A 391 -16.10 4.77 -14.03
C LEU A 391 -15.33 3.56 -14.57
N TYR A 392 -15.17 2.53 -13.75
CA TYR A 392 -14.52 1.29 -14.15
C TYR A 392 -15.28 0.56 -15.25
N MET A 393 -16.62 0.51 -15.17
CA MET A 393 -17.46 -0.09 -16.21
C MET A 393 -17.29 0.63 -17.55
N ILE A 394 -17.30 1.97 -17.55
CA ILE A 394 -17.11 2.78 -18.77
C ILE A 394 -15.70 2.55 -19.33
N TYR A 395 -14.68 2.60 -18.46
CA TYR A 395 -13.29 2.41 -18.84
C TYR A 395 -13.04 1.06 -19.50
N TYR A 396 -13.54 -0.04 -18.91
CA TYR A 396 -13.35 -1.38 -19.48
C TYR A 396 -14.22 -1.64 -20.72
N SER A 397 -15.40 -1.02 -20.81
CA SER A 397 -16.25 -1.08 -22.01
C SER A 397 -15.58 -0.43 -23.23
N PHE A 398 -14.67 0.52 -23.01
CA PHE A 398 -13.90 1.17 -24.06
C PHE A 398 -13.03 0.17 -24.85
N PHE A 399 -12.39 -0.77 -24.17
CA PHE A 399 -11.54 -1.80 -24.82
C PHE A 399 -12.33 -2.68 -25.78
N GLU A 400 -13.59 -3.00 -25.46
CA GLU A 400 -14.46 -3.73 -26.39
C GLU A 400 -14.91 -2.87 -27.58
N SER A 401 -15.20 -1.59 -27.33
CA SER A 401 -15.76 -0.66 -28.30
C SER A 401 -14.78 -0.30 -29.42
N PHE A 402 -13.52 -0.01 -29.10
CA PHE A 402 -12.49 0.34 -30.10
C PHE A 402 -12.20 -0.79 -31.07
N ARG A 403 -12.24 -2.04 -30.59
CA ARG A 403 -12.07 -3.22 -31.44
C ARG A 403 -13.20 -3.35 -32.46
N LYS A 404 -14.45 -3.13 -32.05
CA LYS A 404 -15.62 -3.18 -32.94
C LYS A 404 -15.52 -2.11 -34.04
N LEU A 405 -15.03 -0.92 -33.70
CA LEU A 405 -14.83 0.18 -34.66
C LEU A 405 -13.76 -0.14 -35.71
N GLY A 406 -12.62 -0.73 -35.29
CA GLY A 406 -11.54 -1.13 -36.21
C GLY A 406 -11.97 -2.18 -37.24
N ARG A 407 -12.87 -3.11 -36.89
CA ARG A 407 -13.41 -4.11 -37.82
C ARG A 407 -14.39 -3.52 -38.85
N ARG A 408 -15.18 -2.50 -38.50
CA ARG A 408 -16.08 -1.83 -39.47
C ARG A 408 -15.32 -1.15 -40.61
N LYS A 409 -14.09 -0.68 -40.36
CA LYS A 409 -13.21 -0.10 -41.40
C LYS A 409 -12.54 -1.13 -42.32
N LYS A 410 -12.39 -2.39 -41.90
CA LYS A 410 -11.83 -3.47 -42.75
C LYS A 410 -12.88 -4.21 -43.59
N ARG A 411 -14.17 -3.98 -43.33
CA ARG A 411 -15.32 -4.54 -44.07
C ARG A 411 -15.91 -3.58 -45.12
N LYS A 412 -15.36 -2.37 -45.23
CA LYS A 412 -15.53 -1.46 -46.35
C LYS A 412 -14.20 -1.42 -47.09
#